data_AF-A0A380CI25-F1
#
_entry.id   AF-A0A380CI25-F1
#
_cell.length_a   1.000
_cell.length_b   1.000
_cell.length_c   1.000
_cell.angle_alpha   90.00
_cell.angle_beta   90.00
_cell.angle_gamma   90.00
#
_symmetry.space_group_name_H-M   'P 1'
#
loop_
_entity.id
_entity.type
_entity.pdbx_description
1 polymer ?
#
loop_
_entity_poly.entity_id
_entity_poly.type
_entity_poly.pdbx_seq_one_letter_code
_entity_poly.pdbx_strand_id
1 'polypeptide(L)' 'MKDAYDMEDKEVLDRLACAHINFCNNDEFLQYNKAIQTQDMTYLRHLLNNLNSSVPM' A
#
# COMPACT_ATOMS: atom_id res chain seq x y z
N MET A 1 10.37 11.97 -4.58
CA MET A 1 9.98 10.54 -4.74
C MET A 1 8.67 10.55 -5.52
N LYS A 2 8.51 9.72 -6.56
CA LYS A 2 7.25 9.68 -7.32
C LYS A 2 6.10 9.33 -6.38
N ASP A 3 5.07 10.17 -6.33
CA ASP A 3 3.83 9.90 -5.60
C ASP A 3 3.24 8.57 -6.07
N ALA A 4 2.77 7.74 -5.15
CA ALA A 4 2.04 6.52 -5.49
C ALA A 4 0.77 6.81 -6.32
N TYR A 5 0.33 8.07 -6.34
CA TYR A 5 -0.78 8.56 -7.17
C TYR A 5 -0.46 8.65 -8.68
N ASP A 6 0.82 8.75 -9.05
CA ASP A 6 1.30 8.82 -10.44
C ASP A 6 1.63 7.42 -11.02
N MET A 7 1.57 6.37 -10.18
CA MET A 7 1.86 4.99 -10.57
C MET A 7 0.62 4.28 -11.12
N GLU A 8 0.82 3.43 -12.13
CA GLU A 8 -0.24 2.56 -12.65
C GLU A 8 -0.73 1.61 -11.53
N ASP A 9 -2.01 1.23 -11.56
CA ASP A 9 -2.60 0.35 -10.54
C ASP A 9 -1.84 -0.97 -10.37
N LYS A 10 -1.29 -1.50 -11.48
CA LYS A 10 -0.42 -2.69 -11.46
C LYS A 10 0.89 -2.46 -10.71
N GLU A 11 1.51 -1.27 -10.84
CA GLU A 11 2.76 -0.93 -10.14
C GLU A 11 2.50 -0.69 -8.65
N VAL A 12 1.35 -0.11 -8.30
CA VAL A 12 0.93 0.07 -6.91
C VAL A 12 0.75 -1.28 -6.23
N LEU A 13 0.05 -2.21 -6.88
CA LEU A 13 -0.16 -3.57 -6.38
C LEU A 13 1.15 -4.36 -6.28
N ASP A 14 2.00 -4.30 -7.31
CA ASP A 14 3.29 -4.99 -7.33
C ASP A 14 4.21 -4.48 -6.21
N ARG A 15 4.31 -3.16 -6.02
CA ARG A 15 5.06 -2.56 -4.92
C ARG A 15 4.47 -2.88 -3.55
N LEU A 16 3.15 -2.93 -3.40
CA LEU A 16 2.50 -3.34 -2.15
C LEU A 16 2.72 -4.82 -1.83
N ALA A 17 2.73 -5.67 -2.86
CA ALA A 17 3.05 -7.09 -2.72
C ALA A 17 4.52 -7.33 -2.40
N CYS A 18 5.43 -6.51 -2.95
CA CYS A 18 6.85 -6.52 -2.62
C CYS A 18 7.19 -5.79 -1.31
N ALA A 19 6.36 -4.84 -0.87
CA ALA A 19 6.55 -4.18 0.39
C ALA A 19 6.35 -5.19 1.51
N HIS A 20 7.36 -5.33 2.36
CA HIS A 20 7.24 -6.16 3.55
C HIS A 20 6.43 -5.40 4.60
N ILE A 21 5.11 -5.36 4.43
CA ILE A 21 4.20 -4.64 5.31
C ILE A 21 4.09 -5.44 6.60
N ASN A 22 4.74 -4.94 7.65
CA ASN A 22 4.67 -5.57 8.95
C ASN A 22 3.42 -5.06 9.68
N PHE A 23 2.31 -5.75 9.48
CA PHE A 23 1.05 -5.43 10.15
C PHE A 23 1.21 -5.72 11.64
N CYS A 24 1.18 -4.66 12.46
CA CYS A 24 1.34 -4.79 13.90
C CYS A 24 0.07 -5.38 14.56
N ASN A 25 -1.08 -5.25 13.89
CA ASN A 25 -2.38 -5.74 14.34
C ASN A 25 -3.12 -6.48 13.21
N ASN A 26 -3.91 -7.48 13.60
CA ASN A 26 -4.75 -8.25 12.68
C ASN A 26 -5.80 -7.38 11.95
N ASP A 27 -6.24 -6.29 12.60
CA ASP A 27 -7.20 -5.35 12.02
C ASP A 27 -6.61 -4.60 10.80
N GLU A 28 -5.33 -4.20 10.86
CA GLU A 28 -4.65 -3.55 9.73
C GLU A 28 -4.47 -4.50 8.55
N PHE A 29 -4.15 -5.77 8.83
CA PHE A 29 -4.12 -6.81 7.80
C PHE A 29 -5.50 -7.02 7.17
N LEU A 30 -6.56 -7.05 7.98
CA LEU A 30 -7.93 -7.23 7.50
C LEU A 30 -8.37 -6.05 6.61
N GLN A 31 -8.06 -4.82 7.00
CA GLN A 31 -8.34 -3.62 6.21
C GLN A 31 -7.57 -3.62 4.90
N TYR A 32 -6.27 -3.95 4.93
CA TYR A 32 -5.46 -4.11 3.72
C TYR A 32 -6.01 -5.19 2.79
N ASN A 33 -6.33 -6.38 3.32
CA ASN A 33 -6.85 -7.49 2.55
C ASN A 33 -8.22 -7.15 1.93
N LYS A 34 -9.08 -6.45 2.68
CA LYS A 34 -10.35 -5.93 2.16
C LYS A 34 -10.11 -4.91 1.03
N ALA A 35 -9.15 -4.02 1.19
CA ALA A 35 -8.78 -3.04 0.15
C ALA A 35 -8.25 -3.72 -1.12
N ILE A 36 -7.44 -4.78 -0.99
CA ILE A 36 -6.98 -5.60 -2.12
C ILE A 36 -8.17 -6.30 -2.81
N GLN A 37 -9.07 -6.93 -2.05
CA GLN A 37 -10.23 -7.65 -2.61
C GLN A 37 -11.23 -6.72 -3.31
N THR A 38 -11.47 -5.54 -2.73
CA THR A 38 -12.38 -4.55 -3.34
C THR A 38 -11.70 -3.67 -4.39
N GLN A 39 -10.41 -3.88 -4.65
CA GLN A 39 -9.57 -3.08 -5.53
C GLN A 39 -9.64 -1.57 -5.21
N ASP A 40 -9.60 -1.21 -3.92
CA ASP A 40 -9.58 0.18 -3.48
C ASP A 40 -8.21 0.81 -3.74
N MET A 41 -8.01 1.27 -4.98
CA MET A 41 -6.75 1.87 -5.41
C MET A 41 -6.41 3.13 -4.62
N THR A 42 -7.40 3.86 -4.12
CA THR A 42 -7.18 5.06 -3.31
C THR A 42 -6.51 4.71 -1.98
N TYR A 43 -7.04 3.72 -1.27
CA TYR A 43 -6.47 3.23 -0.01
C TYR A 43 -5.09 2.61 -0.23
N LEU A 44 -4.94 1.77 -1.26
CA LEU A 44 -3.68 1.10 -1.58
C LEU A 44 -2.59 2.11 -1.95
N ARG A 45 -2.90 3.14 -2.75
CA ARG A 45 -1.97 4.24 -3.06
C ARG A 45 -1.61 5.03 -1.81
N HIS A 46 -2.58 5.35 -0.95
CA HIS A 46 -2.32 6.03 0.32
C HIS A 46 -1.38 5.21 1.22
N LEU A 47 -1.66 3.91 1.37
CA LEU A 47 -0.87 3.00 2.18
C LEU A 47 0.56 2.88 1.62
N LEU A 48 0.70 2.71 0.31
CA LEU A 48 2.00 2.65 -0.36
C LEU A 48 2.78 3.97 -0.22
N ASN A 49 2.09 5.11 -0.33
CA ASN A 49 2.72 6.42 -0.15
C ASN A 49 3.17 6.62 1.30
N ASN A 50 2.37 6.18 2.26
CA ASN A 50 2.71 6.24 3.67
C ASN A 50 3.92 5.33 3.98
N LEU A 51 3.94 4.11 3.44
CA LEU A 51 5.09 3.20 3.54
C LEU A 51 6.36 3.80 2.91
N ASN A 52 6.26 4.38 1.72
CA ASN A 52 7.39 5.07 1.08
C ASN A 52 7.85 6.31 1.85
N SER A 53 6.93 7.03 2.50
CA SER A 53 7.24 8.21 3.31
C SER A 53 7.81 7.85 4.68
N SER A 54 7.50 6.65 5.19
CA SER A 54 7.95 6.14 6.49
C SER A 54 9.25 5.32 6.40
N VAL A 55 9.98 5.43 5.30
CA VAL A 55 11.40 5.02 5.24
C VAL A 55 12.23 6.22 5.73
N PRO A 56 12.61 6.31 7.01
CA PRO A 56 13.68 7.21 7.41
C PRO A 56 14.97 6.74 6.75
N MET A 57 15.64 7.69 6.07
CA MET A 57 17.06 7.59 5.75
C MET A 57 17.89 7.33 7.00
#